data_AF-A0A1J3FYS5-F1
#
_entry.id   AF-A0A1J3FYS5-F1
#
_cell.length_a   1.000
_cell.length_b   1.000
_cell.length_c   1.000
_cell.angle_alpha   90.00
_cell.angle_beta   90.00
_cell.angle_gamma   90.00
#
_symmetry.space_group_name_H-M   'P 1'
#
loop_
_entity.id
_entity.type
_entity.pdbx_description
1 polymer ?
#
loop_
_entity_poly.entity_id
_entity_poly.type
_entity_poly.pdbx_seq_one_letter_code
_entity_poly.pdbx_strand_id
1 'polypeptide(L)'
;DVETISTGAIVAIVVSAVIFMVLLTLVLVVWKRRLSYKTLKPQPDDDMTCPQSLQFDYTTIEAATDKFSGYNKLGQGGFGA
;
A
#
# COMPACT_ATOMS: atom_id res chain seq x y z
N ASP A 1 -28.00 18.50 -48.90
CA ASP A 1 -27.34 19.57 -48.14
C ASP A 1 -26.56 18.97 -47.00
N VAL A 2 -25.26 19.28 -46.91
CA VAL A 2 -24.40 18.72 -45.86
C VAL A 2 -24.70 19.50 -44.59
N GLU A 3 -25.33 18.87 -43.60
CA GLU A 3 -25.58 19.50 -42.29
C GLU A 3 -24.22 19.76 -41.62
N THR A 4 -23.72 20.98 -41.80
CA THR A 4 -22.48 21.41 -41.17
C THR A 4 -22.74 21.64 -39.68
N ILE A 5 -21.99 20.93 -38.84
CA ILE A 5 -22.07 21.08 -37.39
C ILE A 5 -21.67 22.51 -37.04
N SER A 6 -22.52 23.20 -36.28
CA SER A 6 -22.28 24.58 -35.84
C SER A 6 -20.94 24.70 -35.10
N THR A 7 -20.16 25.74 -35.40
CA THR A 7 -18.88 26.03 -34.74
C THR A 7 -19.01 26.04 -33.21
N GLY A 8 -20.14 26.53 -32.69
CA GLY A 8 -20.41 26.51 -31.24
C GLY A 8 -20.53 25.10 -30.65
N ALA A 9 -21.12 24.16 -31.41
CA ALA A 9 -21.20 22.76 -30.99
C ALA A 9 -19.81 22.10 -31.00
N ILE A 10 -18.97 22.42 -32.00
CA ILE A 10 -17.58 21.93 -32.06
C ILE A 10 -16.80 22.42 -30.84
N VAL A 11 -16.88 23.71 -30.50
CA VAL A 11 -16.17 24.28 -29.34
C VAL A 11 -16.63 23.63 -28.04
N ALA A 12 -17.94 23.43 -27.85
CA ALA A 12 -18.47 22.78 -26.66
C ALA A 12 -17.96 21.34 -26.49
N ILE A 13 -17.91 20.56 -27.58
CA ILE A 13 -17.39 19.19 -27.57
C ILE A 13 -15.90 19.18 -27.20
N VAL A 14 -15.11 20.07 -27.78
CA VAL A 14 -13.66 20.15 -27.50
C VAL A 14 -13.41 20.51 -26.04
N VAL A 15 -14.11 21.51 -25.50
CA VAL A 15 -13.98 21.92 -24.09
C VAL A 15 -14.37 20.76 -23.15
N SER A 16 -15.48 20.10 -23.44
CA SER A 16 -15.94 18.93 -22.66
C SER A 16 -14.91 17.80 -22.68
N ALA A 17 -14.36 17.47 -23.86
CA ALA A 17 -13.35 16.43 -24.01
C ALA A 17 -12.07 16.74 -23.23
N VAL A 18 -11.60 18.00 -23.24
CA VAL A 18 -10.42 18.43 -22.49
C VAL A 18 -10.64 18.28 -20.99
N ILE A 19 -11.79 18.73 -20.47
CA ILE A 19 -12.13 18.59 -19.04
C ILE A 19 -12.18 17.12 -18.65
N PHE A 20 -12.83 16.27 -19.46
CA PHE A 20 -12.92 14.85 -19.20
C PHE A 20 -11.54 14.18 -19.18
N MET A 21 -10.66 14.51 -20.12
CA MET A 21 -9.29 14.00 -20.15
C MET A 21 -8.49 14.41 -18.91
N VAL A 22 -8.62 15.66 -18.45
CA VAL A 22 -7.95 16.14 -17.24
C VAL A 22 -8.48 15.39 -16.00
N LEU A 23 -9.79 15.19 -15.88
CA LEU A 23 -10.38 14.43 -14.78
C LEU A 23 -9.94 12.96 -14.81
N LEU A 24 -9.97 12.33 -15.98
CA LEU A 24 -9.58 10.93 -16.15
C LEU A 24 -8.11 10.71 -15.82
N THR A 25 -7.22 11.60 -16.28
CA THR A 25 -5.79 11.55 -15.93
C THR A 25 -5.56 11.77 -14.43
N LEU A 26 -6.25 12.72 -13.78
CA LEU A 26 -6.16 12.93 -12.34
C LEU A 26 -6.60 11.67 -11.56
N VAL A 27 -7.73 11.08 -11.93
CA VAL A 27 -8.25 9.84 -11.32
C VAL A 27 -7.25 8.69 -11.50
N LEU A 28 -6.71 8.49 -12.70
CA LEU A 28 -5.71 7.45 -12.96
C LEU A 28 -4.41 7.68 -12.17
N VAL A 29 -3.93 8.92 -12.06
CA VAL A 29 -2.74 9.24 -11.28
C VAL A 29 -2.98 8.97 -9.80
N VAL A 30 -4.13 9.40 -9.26
CA VAL A 30 -4.50 9.12 -7.87
C VAL A 30 -4.60 7.62 -7.66
N TRP A 31 -5.29 6.88 -8.53
CA TRP A 31 -5.43 5.43 -8.41
C TRP A 31 -4.08 4.70 -8.54
N LYS A 32 -3.21 5.09 -9.47
CA LYS A 32 -1.87 4.50 -9.61
C LYS A 32 -0.99 4.79 -8.40
N ARG A 33 -1.00 6.03 -7.90
CA ARG A 33 -0.35 6.37 -6.61
C ARG A 33 -0.98 5.55 -5.49
N ARG A 34 -2.29 5.31 -5.56
CA ARG A 34 -3.00 4.55 -4.56
C ARG A 34 -2.55 3.10 -4.52
N LEU A 35 -2.52 2.49 -5.69
CA LEU A 35 -2.04 1.13 -5.87
C LEU A 35 -0.56 1.02 -5.52
N SER A 36 0.27 1.98 -5.92
CA SER A 36 1.70 1.95 -5.57
C SER A 36 1.97 2.11 -4.08
N TYR A 37 1.16 2.88 -3.33
CA TYR A 37 1.24 2.84 -1.86
C TYR A 37 0.76 1.51 -1.30
N LYS A 38 -0.21 0.84 -1.95
CA LYS A 38 -0.70 -0.49 -1.56
C LYS A 38 0.28 -1.60 -1.92
N THR A 39 1.09 -1.46 -2.96
CA THR A 39 2.11 -2.43 -3.41
C THR A 39 3.42 -2.28 -2.64
N LEU A 40 3.69 -1.10 -2.06
CA LEU A 40 4.77 -0.90 -1.07
C LEU A 40 4.37 -1.33 0.35
N LYS A 41 3.07 -1.57 0.59
CA LYS A 41 2.66 -2.44 1.67
C LYS A 41 2.70 -3.86 1.12
N PRO A 42 3.37 -4.82 1.79
CA PRO A 42 3.06 -6.21 1.52
C PRO A 42 1.54 -6.34 1.66
N GLN A 43 0.92 -6.91 0.63
CA GLN A 43 -0.40 -7.52 0.65
C GLN A 43 -0.97 -7.64 2.09
N PRO A 44 -2.02 -6.90 2.50
CA PRO A 44 -2.87 -7.40 3.55
C PRO A 44 -3.76 -8.40 2.84
N ASP A 45 -3.30 -9.63 2.89
CA ASP A 45 -4.09 -10.85 2.82
C ASP A 45 -5.55 -10.54 3.16
N ASP A 46 -6.41 -10.94 2.24
CA ASP A 46 -7.85 -10.94 2.41
C ASP A 46 -8.21 -12.05 3.41
N ASP A 47 -7.67 -11.96 4.64
CA ASP A 47 -7.87 -12.91 5.70
C ASP A 47 -7.87 -12.21 7.06
N MET A 48 -8.92 -12.55 7.80
CA MET A 48 -9.37 -12.05 9.08
C MET A 48 -8.42 -12.33 10.26
N THR A 49 -7.09 -12.23 10.12
CA THR A 49 -6.13 -12.52 11.20
C THR A 49 -4.77 -11.83 10.93
N CYS A 50 -4.61 -10.60 11.38
CA CYS A 50 -3.28 -9.96 11.43
C CYS A 50 -2.86 -9.74 12.90
N PRO A 51 -2.20 -10.72 13.55
CA PRO A 51 -1.38 -10.51 14.74
C PRO A 51 0.09 -10.35 14.34
N GLN A 52 0.38 -9.83 13.15
CA GLN A 52 1.75 -9.72 12.61
C GLN A 52 2.51 -8.50 13.16
N SER A 53 2.13 -8.00 14.35
CA SER A 53 2.72 -6.77 14.87
C SER A 53 4.09 -6.96 15.52
N LEU A 54 4.44 -8.10 16.13
CA LEU A 54 5.74 -8.27 16.83
C LEU A 54 6.18 -9.74 17.02
N GLN A 55 5.74 -10.68 16.17
CA GLN A 55 6.20 -12.07 16.29
C GLN A 55 7.62 -12.19 15.71
N PHE A 56 8.60 -12.44 16.58
CA PHE A 56 9.98 -12.71 16.17
C PHE A 56 10.17 -14.21 15.95
N ASP A 57 10.89 -14.56 14.88
CA ASP A 57 11.29 -15.94 14.64
C ASP A 57 12.23 -16.44 15.75
N TYR A 58 12.03 -17.68 16.18
CA TYR A 58 12.80 -18.26 17.29
C TYR A 58 14.30 -18.25 17.00
N THR A 59 14.72 -18.55 15.76
CA THR A 59 16.13 -18.57 15.39
C THR A 59 16.77 -17.19 15.47
N THR A 60 15.98 -16.14 15.22
CA THR A 60 16.41 -14.75 15.37
C THR A 60 16.65 -14.40 16.84
N ILE A 61 15.74 -14.79 17.73
CA ILE A 61 15.90 -14.57 19.17
C ILE A 61 17.09 -15.40 19.69
N GLU A 62 17.21 -16.66 19.29
CA GLU A 62 18.29 -17.55 19.70
C GLU A 62 19.67 -17.02 19.28
N ALA A 63 19.80 -16.54 18.04
CA ALA A 63 21.04 -15.93 17.57
C ALA A 63 21.37 -14.63 18.31
N ALA A 64 20.35 -13.79 18.57
CA ALA A 64 20.53 -12.52 19.27
C ALA A 64 20.91 -12.70 20.76
N THR A 65 20.50 -13.80 21.40
CA THR A 65 20.83 -14.10 22.80
C THR A 65 22.07 -14.96 22.97
N ASP A 66 22.81 -15.24 21.90
CA ASP A 66 23.92 -16.20 21.89
C ASP A 66 23.48 -17.55 22.51
N LYS A 67 22.42 -18.13 21.92
CA LYS A 67 21.80 -19.39 22.37
C LYS A 67 21.41 -19.37 23.86
N PHE A 68 20.91 -18.22 24.32
CA PHE A 68 20.55 -17.98 25.73
C PHE A 68 21.71 -18.27 26.71
N SER A 69 22.93 -17.88 26.33
CA SER A 69 24.14 -18.06 27.14
C SER A 69 23.96 -17.52 28.57
N GLY A 70 24.32 -18.34 29.55
CA GLY A 70 24.25 -17.97 30.97
C GLY A 70 25.14 -16.79 31.34
N TYR A 71 26.21 -16.53 30.57
CA TYR A 71 27.07 -15.35 30.74
C TYR A 71 26.33 -14.03 30.46
N ASN A 72 25.31 -14.06 29.61
CA ASN A 72 24.51 -12.89 29.23
C ASN A 72 23.23 -12.76 30.06
N LYS A 73 23.06 -13.60 31.10
CA LYS A 73 21.88 -13.59 31.95
C LYS A 73 21.97 -12.44 32.96
N LEU A 74 21.07 -11.46 32.83
CA LEU A 74 20.98 -10.33 33.76
C LEU A 74 20.16 -10.66 35.03
N GLY A 75 19.34 -11.70 34.99
CA GLY A 75 18.50 -12.12 36.11
C GLY A 75 17.62 -13.33 35.78
N GLN A 76 16.90 -13.84 36.78
CA GLN A 76 15.91 -14.91 36.63
C GLN A 76 14.58 -14.46 37.23
N GLY A 77 13.53 -14.42 36.41
CA GLY A 77 12.15 -14.19 36.88
C GLY A 77 11.52 -15.47 37.45
N GLY A 78 10.31 -15.36 38.00
CA GLY A 78 9.61 -16.47 38.66
C GLY A 78 8.89 -17.47 37.74
N PHE A 79 9.05 -17.37 36.43
CA PHE A 79 8.32 -18.17 35.43
C PHE A 79 9.19 -19.18 34.68
N GLY A 80 10.45 -19.40 35.10
CA GLY A 80 11.36 -20.38 34.47
C GLY A 80 12.33 -21.01 35.48
N ALA A 81 12.55 -22.33 35.34
CA ALA A 81 13.53 -23.12 36.10
C ALA A 81 14.83 -23.26 35.30
#